data_AF-A0A4U5QQ09-F1
#
_entry.id   AF-A0A4U5QQ09-F1
#
_cell.length_a   1.000
_cell.length_b   1.000
_cell.length_c   1.000
_cell.angle_alpha   90.00
_cell.angle_beta   90.00
_cell.angle_gamma   90.00
#
_symmetry.space_group_name_H-M   'P 1'
#
loop_
_entity.id
_entity.type
_entity.pdbx_description
1 polymer ?
#
loop_
_entity_poly.entity_id
_entity_poly.type
_entity_poly.pdbx_seq_one_letter_code
_entity_poly.pdbx_strand_id
1 'polypeptide(L)'
;MAPSADNEVVHEFRSFKVYKDSRVELVWPECPKVPPSTDLITGVQSKDVMILTEPQVSVRIFLPKLKAPDQKLPLLLFMHGGGFVAFSPSAIPYHVLCNKVAADANVIVVLSLLSMVSSLPGRYQHAMRTRGKRSSGWLHMLMGVELIRG
;
A
#
# COMPACT_ATOMS: atom_id res chain seq x y z
N MET A 1 -12.18 -21.17 35.17
CA MET A 1 -12.28 -20.88 33.72
C MET A 1 -11.15 -21.64 33.03
N ALA A 2 -11.48 -22.61 32.17
CA ALA A 2 -10.48 -23.33 31.39
C ALA A 2 -9.85 -22.38 30.35
N PRO A 3 -8.56 -22.51 30.02
CA PRO A 3 -7.95 -21.76 28.92
C PRO A 3 -8.69 -22.14 27.63
N SER A 4 -9.28 -21.16 26.93
CA SER A 4 -10.07 -21.45 25.74
C SER A 4 -9.18 -22.04 24.66
N ALA A 5 -9.68 -23.07 23.97
CA ALA A 5 -8.99 -23.77 22.89
C ALA A 5 -8.85 -22.91 21.60
N ASP A 6 -9.15 -21.61 21.68
CA ASP A 6 -9.36 -20.73 20.53
C ASP A 6 -8.07 -20.05 20.03
N ASN A 7 -6.95 -20.22 20.74
CA ASN A 7 -5.64 -19.72 20.31
C ASN A 7 -4.82 -20.74 19.51
N GLU A 8 -5.43 -21.82 19.03
CA GLU A 8 -4.75 -22.80 18.17
C GLU A 8 -4.47 -22.20 16.78
N VAL A 9 -3.18 -22.09 16.44
CA VAL A 9 -2.71 -21.62 15.12
C VAL A 9 -2.74 -22.79 14.15
N VAL A 10 -3.50 -22.66 13.06
CA VAL A 10 -3.61 -23.67 12.00
C VAL A 10 -2.53 -23.47 10.93
N HIS A 11 -2.25 -22.22 10.59
CA HIS A 11 -1.20 -21.86 9.66
C HIS A 11 -0.41 -20.67 10.16
N GLU A 12 0.91 -20.80 10.16
CA GLU A 12 1.84 -19.73 10.48
C GLU A 12 2.63 -19.37 9.23
N PHE A 13 2.54 -18.12 8.82
CA PHE A 13 3.35 -17.53 7.77
C PHE A 13 4.30 -16.50 8.39
N ARG A 14 5.33 -16.09 7.64
CA ARG A 14 6.29 -15.08 8.08
C ARG A 14 5.63 -13.76 8.53
N SER A 15 4.46 -13.43 8.01
CA SER A 15 3.83 -12.10 8.16
C SER A 15 2.47 -12.14 8.84
N PHE A 16 1.87 -13.31 9.02
CA PHE A 16 0.55 -13.45 9.63
C PHE A 16 0.30 -14.88 10.11
N LYS A 17 -0.60 -15.01 11.08
CA LYS A 17 -1.09 -16.28 11.62
C LYS A 17 -2.56 -16.44 11.30
N VAL A 18 -2.96 -17.67 11.00
CA VAL A 18 -4.35 -18.06 10.80
C VAL A 18 -4.74 -18.99 11.95
N TYR A 19 -5.71 -18.57 12.73
CA TYR A 19 -6.26 -19.33 13.85
C TYR A 19 -7.40 -20.25 13.39
N LYS A 20 -7.70 -21.26 14.20
CA LYS A 20 -8.75 -22.25 13.92
C LYS A 20 -10.15 -21.65 13.82
N ASP A 21 -10.39 -20.55 14.53
CA ASP A 21 -11.62 -19.76 14.47
C ASP A 21 -11.69 -18.86 13.22
N SER A 22 -10.76 -19.00 12.27
CA SER A 22 -10.61 -18.17 11.06
C SER A 22 -10.14 -16.73 11.31
N ARG A 23 -9.72 -16.38 12.52
CA ARG A 23 -9.06 -15.10 12.78
C ARG A 23 -7.70 -15.07 12.07
N VAL A 24 -7.41 -13.95 11.42
CA VAL A 24 -6.08 -13.67 10.85
C VAL A 24 -5.43 -12.56 11.69
N GLU A 25 -4.26 -12.84 12.22
CA GLU A 25 -3.45 -11.86 12.94
C GLU A 25 -2.22 -11.51 12.11
N LEU A 26 -2.01 -10.22 11.86
CA LEU A 26 -0.80 -9.74 11.20
C LEU A 26 0.34 -9.76 12.21
N VAL A 27 1.38 -10.54 11.90
CA VAL A 27 2.60 -10.65 12.69
C VAL A 27 3.70 -9.88 11.95
N TRP A 28 3.40 -8.63 11.64
CA TRP A 28 4.34 -7.72 11.00
C TRP A 28 4.62 -6.54 11.94
N PRO A 29 5.88 -6.17 12.17
CA PRO A 29 6.19 -5.04 13.04
C PRO A 29 5.58 -3.77 12.47
N GLU A 30 4.97 -2.95 13.33
CA GLU A 30 4.46 -1.66 12.90
C GLU A 30 5.59 -0.83 12.29
N CYS A 31 5.35 -0.33 11.08
CA CYS A 31 6.28 0.60 10.45
C CYS A 31 6.00 2.00 11.01
N PRO A 32 7.03 2.74 11.47
CA PRO A 32 6.88 4.14 11.82
C PRO A 32 6.24 4.94 10.68
N LYS A 33 5.38 5.88 11.05
CA LYS A 33 4.59 6.71 10.13
C LYS A 33 4.95 8.18 10.29
N VAL A 34 4.82 8.94 9.21
CA VAL A 34 5.02 10.39 9.17
C VAL A 34 3.81 11.10 8.56
N PRO A 35 3.45 12.29 9.08
CA PRO A 35 2.44 13.14 8.45
C PRO A 35 2.93 13.65 7.08
N PRO A 36 2.02 14.11 6.21
CA PRO A 36 2.42 14.83 5.02
C PRO A 36 3.13 16.13 5.41
N SER A 37 4.22 16.45 4.71
CA SER A 37 5.08 17.59 4.99
C SER A 37 5.79 18.07 3.72
N THR A 38 6.45 19.22 3.85
CA THR A 38 7.45 19.68 2.88
C THR A 38 8.80 19.11 3.26
N ASP A 39 9.42 18.36 2.36
CA ASP A 39 10.77 17.84 2.55
C ASP A 39 11.79 18.96 2.34
N LEU A 40 12.60 19.26 3.37
CA LEU A 40 13.54 20.38 3.35
C LEU A 40 14.73 20.17 2.41
N ILE A 41 15.04 18.91 2.06
CA ILE A 41 16.18 18.56 1.22
C ILE A 41 15.79 18.66 -0.25
N THR A 42 14.67 18.03 -0.63
CA THR A 42 14.21 17.94 -2.03
C THR A 42 13.25 19.08 -2.42
N GLY A 43 12.63 19.75 -1.44
CA GLY A 43 11.57 20.73 -1.66
C GLY A 43 10.24 20.12 -2.10
N VAL A 44 10.11 18.79 -2.07
CA VAL A 44 8.86 18.10 -2.40
C VAL A 44 7.81 18.38 -1.33
N GLN A 45 6.62 18.77 -1.75
CA GLN A 45 5.47 18.94 -0.87
C GLN A 45 4.59 17.70 -0.94
N SER A 46 4.17 17.19 0.20
CA SER A 46 3.22 16.07 0.26
C SER A 46 1.90 16.46 0.91
N LYS A 47 0.81 15.82 0.49
CA LYS A 47 -0.54 16.03 1.03
C LYS A 47 -1.36 14.75 0.96
N ASP A 48 -2.10 14.46 2.02
CA ASP A 48 -3.08 13.37 2.04
C ASP A 48 -4.43 13.87 1.50
N VAL A 49 -5.04 13.08 0.62
CA VAL A 49 -6.33 13.36 -0.01
C VAL A 49 -7.23 12.15 0.13
N MET A 50 -8.44 12.36 0.62
CA MET A 50 -9.48 11.33 0.68
C MET A 50 -10.17 11.24 -0.69
N ILE A 51 -10.19 10.04 -1.26
CA ILE A 51 -10.78 9.75 -2.57
C ILE A 51 -12.18 9.16 -2.40
N LEU A 52 -12.36 8.28 -1.40
CA LEU A 52 -13.64 7.71 -1.02
C LEU A 52 -13.83 7.82 0.48
N THR A 53 -15.06 8.13 0.90
CA THR A 53 -15.47 8.15 2.31
C THR A 53 -15.90 6.78 2.79
N GLU A 54 -16.53 5.97 1.93
CA GLU A 54 -17.04 4.64 2.26
C GLU A 54 -16.80 3.65 1.10
N PRO A 55 -15.86 2.68 1.23
CA PRO A 55 -14.87 2.57 2.31
C PRO A 55 -13.91 3.76 2.29
N GLN A 56 -13.33 4.10 3.45
CA GLN A 56 -12.37 5.19 3.52
C GLN A 56 -11.11 4.84 2.73
N VAL A 57 -10.88 5.53 1.61
CA VAL A 57 -9.70 5.39 0.76
C VAL A 57 -9.02 6.75 0.66
N SER A 58 -7.76 6.80 1.05
CA SER A 58 -6.91 7.98 0.90
C SER A 58 -5.63 7.67 0.16
N VAL A 59 -5.10 8.70 -0.50
CA VAL A 59 -3.83 8.68 -1.21
C VAL A 59 -2.96 9.81 -0.68
N ARG A 60 -1.64 9.63 -0.76
CA ARG A 60 -0.67 10.71 -0.53
C ARG A 60 -0.13 11.20 -1.86
N ILE A 61 -0.30 12.48 -2.14
CA ILE A 61 0.24 13.14 -3.33
C ILE A 61 1.57 13.78 -2.96
N PHE A 62 2.57 13.65 -3.83
CA PHE A 62 3.88 14.28 -3.73
C PHE A 62 4.08 15.18 -4.96
N LEU A 63 4.25 16.47 -4.70
CA LEU A 63 4.43 17.50 -5.71
C LEU A 63 5.90 17.98 -5.66
N PRO A 64 6.69 17.75 -6.72
CA PRO A 64 8.06 18.26 -6.77
C PRO A 64 8.06 19.77 -6.98
N LYS A 65 9.23 20.38 -6.76
CA LYS A 65 9.42 21.81 -6.98
C LYS A 65 9.22 22.15 -8.46
N LEU A 66 8.23 22.99 -8.74
CA LEU A 66 7.97 23.50 -10.09
C LEU A 66 9.09 24.44 -10.52
N LYS A 67 9.58 24.27 -11.75
CA LYS A 67 10.56 25.17 -12.38
C LYS A 67 9.89 26.39 -13.03
N ALA A 68 8.63 26.25 -13.42
CA ALA A 68 7.79 27.33 -13.96
C ALA A 68 6.34 27.15 -13.50
N PRO A 69 5.55 28.25 -13.38
CA PRO A 69 4.15 28.19 -12.92
C PRO A 69 3.25 27.25 -13.73
N ASP A 70 3.46 27.19 -15.05
CA ASP A 70 2.61 26.42 -15.98
C ASP A 70 3.27 25.11 -16.43
N GLN A 71 4.26 24.62 -15.67
CA GLN A 71 4.96 23.41 -16.00
C GLN A 71 4.03 22.19 -15.88
N LYS A 72 3.80 21.49 -16.99
CA LYS A 72 3.17 20.17 -16.97
C LYS A 72 4.14 19.12 -16.46
N LEU A 73 3.69 18.29 -15.52
CA LEU A 73 4.45 17.18 -14.97
C LEU A 73 3.77 15.85 -15.29
N PRO A 74 4.54 14.76 -15.50
CA PRO A 74 3.97 13.43 -15.55
C PRO A 74 3.36 13.04 -14.20
N LEU A 75 2.38 12.14 -14.25
CA LEU A 75 1.79 11.53 -13.07
C LEU A 75 2.28 10.09 -12.93
N LEU A 76 2.82 9.74 -11.77
CA LEU A 76 3.19 8.39 -11.38
C LEU A 76 2.23 7.88 -10.31
N LEU A 77 1.41 6.90 -10.65
CA LEU A 77 0.65 6.14 -9.67
C LEU A 77 1.58 5.08 -9.04
N PHE A 78 1.86 5.24 -7.76
CA PHE A 78 2.73 4.35 -7.02
C PHE A 78 1.92 3.55 -5.98
N MET A 79 2.14 2.24 -5.94
CA MET A 79 1.50 1.35 -4.96
C MET A 79 2.59 0.78 -4.05
N HIS A 80 2.39 0.89 -2.75
CA HIS A 80 3.35 0.33 -1.80
C HIS A 80 3.35 -1.21 -1.86
N GLY A 81 4.50 -1.82 -1.58
CA GLY A 81 4.60 -3.27 -1.39
C GLY A 81 4.05 -3.71 -0.03
N GLY A 82 4.39 -4.92 0.41
CA GLY A 82 3.89 -5.47 1.69
C GLY A 82 2.77 -6.50 1.53
N GLY A 83 2.66 -7.11 0.35
CA GLY A 83 1.78 -8.26 0.13
C GLY A 83 0.31 -7.99 0.42
N PHE A 84 -0.16 -6.76 0.18
CA PHE A 84 -1.55 -6.33 0.39
C PHE A 84 -2.01 -6.26 1.86
N VAL A 85 -1.11 -6.53 2.80
CA VAL A 85 -1.40 -6.65 4.24
C VAL A 85 -0.54 -5.75 5.12
N ALA A 86 0.56 -5.21 4.59
CA ALA A 86 1.50 -4.39 5.33
C ALA A 86 1.74 -3.03 4.67
N PHE A 87 2.12 -2.05 5.50
CA PHE A 87 2.42 -0.66 5.17
C PHE A 87 1.22 0.22 4.80
N SER A 88 1.48 1.52 4.74
CA SER A 88 0.56 2.59 4.37
C SER A 88 1.32 3.72 3.66
N PRO A 89 0.64 4.64 2.96
CA PRO A 89 1.24 5.83 2.36
C PRO A 89 2.02 6.71 3.34
N SER A 90 1.70 6.62 4.62
CA SER A 90 2.37 7.32 5.71
C SER A 90 3.62 6.62 6.23
N ALA A 91 3.92 5.38 5.82
CA ALA A 91 5.10 4.65 6.27
C ALA A 91 6.39 5.34 5.76
N ILE A 92 7.32 5.59 6.69
CA ILE A 92 8.59 6.31 6.42
C ILE A 92 9.33 5.83 5.16
N PRO A 93 9.57 4.52 4.93
CA PRO A 93 10.34 4.09 3.76
C PRO A 93 9.69 4.50 2.44
N TYR A 94 8.37 4.43 2.34
CA TYR A 94 7.65 4.83 1.13
C TYR A 94 7.56 6.35 1.01
N HIS A 95 7.42 7.08 2.13
CA HIS A 95 7.46 8.54 2.10
C HIS A 95 8.80 9.05 1.57
N VAL A 96 9.92 8.52 2.09
CA VAL A 96 11.27 8.89 1.64
C VAL A 96 11.50 8.52 0.18
N LEU A 97 11.07 7.32 -0.24
CA LEU A 97 11.19 6.89 -1.63
C LEU A 97 10.40 7.81 -2.57
N CYS A 98 9.15 8.13 -2.24
CA CYS A 98 8.31 8.99 -3.07
C CYS A 98 8.84 10.43 -3.15
N ASN A 99 9.42 10.98 -2.08
CA ASN A 99 10.11 12.28 -2.14
C ASN A 99 11.27 12.23 -3.14
N LYS A 100 12.14 11.22 -3.05
CA LYS A 100 13.27 11.05 -4.00
C LYS A 100 12.80 10.90 -5.44
N VAL A 101 11.83 10.01 -5.69
CA VAL A 101 11.30 9.77 -7.04
C VAL A 101 10.66 11.03 -7.62
N ALA A 102 9.84 11.74 -6.83
CA ALA A 102 9.21 12.98 -7.27
C ALA A 102 10.27 14.02 -7.66
N ALA A 103 11.30 14.19 -6.83
CA ALA A 103 12.36 15.17 -7.03
C ALA A 103 13.27 14.83 -8.22
N ASP A 104 13.80 13.60 -8.26
CA ASP A 104 14.81 13.18 -9.24
C ASP A 104 14.21 13.04 -10.64
N ALA A 105 13.00 12.49 -10.75
CA ALA A 105 12.32 12.31 -12.03
C ALA A 105 11.47 13.54 -12.43
N ASN A 106 11.29 14.50 -11.51
CA ASN A 106 10.43 15.67 -11.69
C ASN A 106 9.01 15.25 -12.14
N VAL A 107 8.38 14.40 -11.33
CA VAL A 107 7.03 13.84 -11.55
C VAL A 107 6.15 14.03 -10.32
N ILE A 108 4.83 14.14 -10.53
CA ILE A 108 3.87 14.06 -9.43
C ILE A 108 3.71 12.58 -9.06
N VAL A 109 3.91 12.23 -7.79
CA VAL A 109 3.69 10.86 -7.32
C VAL A 109 2.39 10.79 -6.53
N VAL A 110 1.54 9.82 -6.85
CA VAL A 110 0.33 9.50 -6.08
C VAL A 110 0.53 8.13 -5.45
N LEU A 111 0.79 8.10 -4.15
CA LEU A 111 0.96 6.87 -3.38
C LEU A 111 -0.39 6.42 -2.83
N SER A 112 -0.89 5.31 -3.36
CA SER A 112 -2.13 4.69 -2.92
C SER A 112 -1.88 3.56 -1.92
N LEU A 113 -2.83 3.41 -0.99
CA LEU A 113 -3.00 2.17 -0.25
C LEU A 113 -3.40 1.05 -1.21
N LEU A 114 -2.84 -0.13 -0.99
CA LEU A 114 -3.37 -1.38 -1.53
C LEU A 114 -3.73 -2.27 -0.34
N SER A 115 -4.83 -1.93 0.33
CA SER A 115 -5.33 -2.71 1.46
C SER A 115 -6.33 -3.74 0.94
N MET A 116 -6.07 -5.02 1.24
CA MET A 116 -7.01 -6.12 1.00
C MET A 116 -8.35 -5.90 1.73
N VAL A 117 -8.39 -5.03 2.75
CA VAL A 117 -9.59 -4.75 3.55
C VAL A 117 -10.56 -3.78 2.86
N SER A 118 -10.09 -2.92 1.96
CA SER A 118 -10.93 -1.88 1.34
C SER A 118 -11.46 -2.23 -0.06
N SER A 119 -11.10 -3.38 -0.64
CA SER A 119 -11.30 -3.63 -2.08
C SER A 119 -11.85 -5.00 -2.48
N LEU A 120 -12.36 -5.81 -1.56
CA LEU A 120 -13.07 -7.03 -1.93
C LEU A 120 -14.60 -6.81 -1.90
N PRO A 121 -15.30 -6.90 -3.04
CA PRO A 121 -16.74 -7.16 -3.04
C PRO A 121 -17.02 -8.38 -2.16
N GLY A 122 -18.06 -8.35 -1.33
CA GLY A 122 -18.35 -9.37 -0.30
C GLY A 122 -18.35 -10.84 -0.78
N ARG A 123 -18.43 -11.09 -2.09
CA ARG A 123 -18.31 -12.43 -2.69
C ARG A 123 -16.91 -13.04 -2.59
N TYR A 124 -15.85 -12.25 -2.46
CA TYR A 124 -14.48 -12.76 -2.32
C TYR A 124 -14.10 -13.12 -0.89
N GLN A 125 -14.87 -12.68 0.12
CA GLN A 125 -14.71 -13.18 1.50
C GLN A 125 -15.00 -14.69 1.60
N HIS A 126 -15.81 -15.24 0.68
CA HIS A 126 -16.13 -16.67 0.66
C HIS A 126 -15.09 -17.55 -0.05
N ALA A 127 -14.26 -16.98 -0.93
CA ALA A 127 -13.29 -17.73 -1.74
C ALA A 127 -12.08 -18.24 -0.92
N MET A 128 -11.72 -17.52 0.14
CA MET A 128 -10.64 -17.94 1.06
C MET A 128 -11.06 -19.07 2.01
N ARG A 129 -12.37 -19.34 2.15
CA ARG A 129 -12.90 -20.44 3.00
C ARG A 129 -12.67 -21.83 2.38
N THR A 130 -12.36 -21.92 1.08
CA THR A 130 -12.26 -23.19 0.38
C THR A 130 -11.22 -23.18 -0.75
N ARG A 131 -9.93 -23.07 -0.43
CA ARG A 131 -8.91 -23.61 -1.35
C ARG A 131 -7.59 -23.97 -0.66
N GLY A 132 -7.65 -25.00 0.16
CA GLY A 132 -6.53 -25.91 0.27
C GLY A 132 -6.41 -26.72 -1.02
N LYS A 133 -5.56 -26.27 -1.96
CA LYS A 133 -4.84 -27.15 -2.89
C LYS A 133 -3.82 -26.37 -3.73
N ARG A 134 -2.58 -26.85 -3.63
CA ARG A 134 -1.36 -26.55 -4.41
C ARG A 134 -1.63 -26.10 -5.85
N SER A 135 -0.99 -25.00 -6.25
CA SER A 135 -0.21 -24.95 -7.50
C SER A 135 0.77 -23.77 -7.44
N SER A 136 2.04 -24.10 -7.58
CA SER A 136 3.15 -23.20 -7.84
C SER A 136 3.00 -22.46 -9.16
N GLY A 137 3.34 -21.16 -9.16
CA GLY A 137 3.53 -20.38 -10.37
C GLY A 137 2.76 -19.08 -10.31
N TRP A 138 3.46 -17.98 -10.00
CA TRP A 138 3.24 -16.63 -10.52
C TRP A 138 4.49 -15.80 -10.17
N LEU A 139 5.58 -16.11 -10.88
CA LEU A 139 6.68 -15.19 -11.11
C LEU A 139 6.25 -14.29 -12.29
N HIS A 140 6.62 -13.00 -12.24
CA HIS A 140 6.35 -11.92 -13.19
C HIS A 140 5.02 -11.15 -13.02
N MET A 141 5.11 -10.01 -12.33
CA MET A 141 4.46 -8.80 -12.82
C MET A 141 5.39 -7.61 -12.56
N LEU A 142 6.30 -7.42 -13.52
CA LEU A 142 7.16 -6.25 -13.68
C LEU A 142 6.85 -5.71 -15.08
N MET A 143 6.69 -4.39 -15.15
CA MET A 143 6.47 -3.54 -16.33
C MET A 143 5.02 -3.22 -16.72
N GLY A 144 4.76 -1.91 -16.71
CA GLY A 144 3.57 -1.23 -17.20
C GLY A 144 3.78 0.28 -17.13
N VAL A 145 4.89 0.78 -17.68
CA VAL A 145 5.06 2.20 -17.99
C VAL A 145 4.44 2.40 -19.37
N GLU A 146 3.16 2.74 -19.42
CA GLU A 146 2.52 3.17 -20.66
C GLU A 146 2.75 4.68 -20.81
N LEU A 147 3.68 5.04 -21.70
CA LEU A 147 3.86 6.40 -22.19
C LEU A 147 2.60 6.78 -22.99
N ILE A 148 1.72 7.62 -22.46
CA ILE A 148 0.70 8.26 -23.29
C ILE A 148 1.38 9.36 -24.11
N ARG A 149 1.75 9.01 -25.35
CA ARG A 149 2.00 9.94 -26.44
C ARG A 149 0.69 10.12 -27.21
N GLY A 150 0.30 11.37 -27.46
CA GLY A 150 -0.83 11.75 -28.31
C GLY A 150 -1.62 12.89 -27.72
#